data_AF-A0A2Z6LGG2-F1
#
_entry.id   AF-A0A2Z6LGG2-F1
#
_cell.length_a   1.000
_cell.length_b   1.000
_cell.length_c   1.000
_cell.angle_alpha   90.00
_cell.angle_beta   90.00
_cell.angle_gamma   90.00
#
_symmetry.space_group_name_H-M   'P 1'
#
loop_
_entity.id
_entity.type
_entity.pdbx_description
1 polymer ?
#
loop_
_entity_poly.entity_id
_entity_poly.type
_entity_poly.pdbx_seq_one_letter_code
_entity_poly.pdbx_strand_id
1 'polypeptide(L)'
;MAGSEGFVEADNAEAIITRIEHKTRKIETLLKQYKHVEALKTALEGTYAMTSDERCKSAHWIVVHRAIMAIKDVDGMLSSLDPEYYDILMK
;
A
#
# COMPACT_ATOMS: atom_id res chain seq x y z
N MET A 1 28.63 24.06 -3.00
CA MET A 1 28.16 22.80 -2.40
C MET A 1 26.64 22.88 -2.28
N ALA A 2 25.93 22.51 -3.35
CA ALA A 2 24.45 22.45 -3.40
C ALA A 2 24.13 21.46 -4.52
N GLY A 3 23.78 20.22 -4.19
CA GLY A 3 23.55 19.19 -5.20
C GLY A 3 23.41 17.76 -4.72
N SER A 4 23.66 17.45 -3.44
CA SER A 4 23.59 16.06 -2.95
C SER A 4 22.25 15.67 -2.33
N GLU A 5 21.41 16.61 -1.91
CA GLU A 5 20.19 16.28 -1.15
C GLU A 5 19.04 15.81 -2.06
N GLY A 6 18.79 16.51 -3.18
CA GLY A 6 17.70 16.14 -4.10
C GLY A 6 17.94 14.83 -4.87
N PHE A 7 19.18 14.40 -5.06
CA PHE A 7 19.50 13.16 -5.78
C PHE A 7 19.27 11.92 -4.89
N VAL A 8 19.56 12.01 -3.58
CA VAL A 8 19.39 10.91 -2.62
C VAL A 8 17.91 10.69 -2.28
N GLU A 9 17.12 11.78 -2.21
CA GLU A 9 15.67 11.70 -1.98
C GLU A 9 14.92 11.17 -3.20
N ALA A 10 15.37 11.50 -4.42
CA ALA A 10 14.85 10.95 -5.67
C ALA A 10 15.20 9.45 -5.84
N ASP A 11 16.43 9.03 -5.53
CA ASP A 11 16.82 7.61 -5.54
C ASP A 11 16.00 6.78 -4.53
N ASN A 12 15.65 7.37 -3.38
CA ASN A 12 14.74 6.76 -2.42
C ASN A 12 13.32 6.64 -2.98
N ALA A 13 12.81 7.66 -3.68
CA ALA A 13 11.49 7.63 -4.30
C ALA A 13 11.40 6.54 -5.39
N GLU A 14 12.42 6.37 -6.23
CA GLU A 14 12.43 5.35 -7.28
C GLU A 14 12.46 3.92 -6.70
N ALA A 15 13.23 3.72 -5.62
CA ALA A 15 13.26 2.47 -4.88
C ALA A 15 11.90 2.16 -4.22
N ILE A 16 11.22 3.19 -3.71
CA ILE A 16 9.88 3.08 -3.13
C ILE A 16 8.85 2.76 -4.21
N ILE A 17 8.88 3.43 -5.36
CA ILE A 17 8.01 3.15 -6.51
C ILE A 17 8.18 1.69 -6.94
N THR A 18 9.42 1.23 -7.09
CA THR A 18 9.73 -0.16 -7.42
C THR A 18 9.11 -1.12 -6.38
N ARG A 19 9.26 -0.81 -5.09
CA ARG A 19 8.65 -1.62 -4.01
C ARG A 19 7.13 -1.60 -4.07
N ILE A 20 6.50 -0.46 -4.37
CA ILE A 20 5.05 -0.33 -4.57
C ILE A 20 4.62 -1.20 -5.75
N GLU A 21 5.32 -1.17 -6.89
CA GLU A 21 4.99 -2.02 -8.05
C GLU A 21 5.09 -3.52 -7.73
N HIS A 22 6.15 -3.95 -7.04
CA HIS A 22 6.28 -5.34 -6.59
C HIS A 22 5.13 -5.74 -5.67
N LYS A 23 4.73 -4.86 -4.76
CA LYS A 23 3.59 -5.07 -3.86
C LYS A 23 2.27 -5.14 -4.63
N THR A 24 2.07 -4.27 -5.62
CA THR A 24 0.91 -4.29 -6.51
C THR A 24 0.77 -5.63 -7.21
N ARG A 25 1.85 -6.18 -7.78
CA ARG A 25 1.84 -7.50 -8.41
C ARG A 25 1.42 -8.61 -7.44
N LYS A 26 1.94 -8.59 -6.21
CA LYS A 26 1.56 -9.55 -5.16
C LYS A 26 0.07 -9.45 -4.82
N ILE A 27 -0.46 -8.23 -4.70
CA ILE A 27 -1.88 -7.97 -4.42
C ILE A 27 -2.75 -8.48 -5.55
N GLU A 28 -2.39 -8.22 -6.81
CA GLU A 28 -3.13 -8.75 -7.97
C GLU A 28 -3.18 -10.29 -7.97
N THR A 29 -2.10 -10.96 -7.58
CA THR A 29 -2.08 -12.43 -7.43
C THR A 29 -3.03 -12.89 -6.33
N LEU A 30 -3.06 -12.21 -5.17
CA LEU A 30 -3.96 -12.54 -4.06
C LEU A 30 -5.43 -12.32 -4.44
N LEU A 31 -5.74 -11.23 -5.15
CA LEU A 31 -7.08 -10.95 -5.65
C LEU A 31 -7.56 -12.02 -6.64
N LYS A 32 -6.69 -12.50 -7.54
CA LYS A 32 -7.01 -13.62 -8.44
C LYS A 32 -7.26 -14.94 -7.71
N GLN A 33 -6.72 -15.10 -6.50
CA GLN A 33 -6.95 -16.26 -5.63
C GLN A 33 -8.13 -16.06 -4.68
N TYR A 34 -8.91 -14.97 -4.81
CA TYR A 34 -9.99 -14.60 -3.91
C TYR A 34 -9.56 -14.40 -2.44
N LYS A 35 -8.26 -14.13 -2.22
CA LYS A 35 -7.66 -13.86 -0.91
C LYS A 35 -7.72 -12.37 -0.58
N HIS A 36 -8.95 -11.85 -0.48
CA HIS A 36 -9.18 -10.40 -0.43
C HIS A 36 -8.66 -9.76 0.86
N VAL A 37 -8.80 -10.45 2.01
CA VAL A 37 -8.32 -9.94 3.30
C VAL A 37 -6.78 -9.92 3.32
N GLU A 38 -6.12 -10.98 2.84
CA GLU A 38 -4.65 -10.97 2.75
C GLU A 38 -4.14 -9.94 1.73
N ALA A 39 -4.87 -9.72 0.64
CA ALA A 39 -4.57 -8.67 -0.33
C ALA A 39 -4.63 -7.27 0.32
N LEU A 40 -5.66 -7.01 1.13
CA LEU A 40 -5.79 -5.75 1.87
C LEU A 40 -4.70 -5.58 2.92
N LYS A 41 -4.42 -6.60 3.75
CA LYS A 41 -3.32 -6.55 4.73
C LYS A 41 -1.98 -6.24 4.04
N THR A 42 -1.70 -6.94 2.93
CA THR A 42 -0.51 -6.67 2.10
C THR A 42 -0.50 -5.23 1.56
N ALA A 43 -1.65 -4.66 1.21
CA ALA A 43 -1.73 -3.27 0.75
C ALA A 43 -1.40 -2.28 1.88
N LEU A 44 -1.94 -2.51 3.08
CA LEU A 44 -1.77 -1.66 4.26
C LEU A 44 -0.38 -1.78 4.91
N GLU A 45 0.36 -2.86 4.63
CA GLU A 45 1.74 -3.02 5.09
C GLU A 45 2.65 -1.88 4.61
N GLY A 46 3.43 -1.33 5.54
CA GLY A 46 4.42 -0.30 5.27
C GLY A 46 3.86 1.11 5.05
N THR A 47 2.57 1.34 5.30
CA THR A 47 1.94 2.68 5.16
C THR A 47 2.67 3.74 5.99
N TYR A 48 3.13 3.38 7.20
CA TYR A 48 3.87 4.30 8.09
C TYR A 48 5.34 4.54 7.69
N ALA A 49 5.90 3.71 6.81
CA ALA A 49 7.28 3.84 6.35
C ALA A 49 7.40 4.60 5.02
N MET A 50 6.28 5.14 4.51
CA MET A 50 6.27 5.95 3.30
C MET A 50 6.93 7.31 3.53
N THR A 51 7.68 7.76 2.53
CA THR A 51 8.37 9.05 2.55
C THR A 51 7.40 10.23 2.53
N SER A 52 7.94 11.44 2.72
CA SER A 52 7.22 12.71 2.52
C SER A 52 6.78 12.92 1.06
N ASP A 53 7.23 12.10 0.10
CA ASP A 53 6.87 12.21 -1.32
C ASP A 53 5.39 11.86 -1.56
N GLU A 54 4.61 12.85 -1.98
CA GLU A 54 3.17 12.72 -2.24
C GLU A 54 2.83 11.76 -3.39
N ARG A 55 3.72 11.55 -4.36
CA ARG A 55 3.49 10.60 -5.47
C ARG A 55 3.57 9.17 -4.95
N CYS A 56 4.52 8.89 -4.05
CA CYS A 56 4.65 7.60 -3.40
C CYS A 56 3.43 7.29 -2.52
N LYS A 57 2.95 8.27 -1.74
CA LYS A 57 1.71 8.15 -0.96
C LYS A 57 0.50 7.87 -1.85
N SER A 58 0.36 8.65 -2.93
CA SER A 58 -0.76 8.50 -3.87
C SER A 58 -0.74 7.11 -4.51
N ALA A 59 0.42 6.65 -4.99
CA ALA A 59 0.57 5.33 -5.60
C ALA A 59 0.23 4.19 -4.63
N HIS A 60 0.63 4.30 -3.36
CA HIS A 60 0.27 3.35 -2.32
C HIS A 60 -1.24 3.31 -2.07
N TRP A 61 -1.89 4.47 -1.92
CA TRP A 61 -3.34 4.53 -1.66
C TRP A 61 -4.20 4.05 -2.82
N ILE A 62 -3.76 4.26 -4.08
CA ILE A 62 -4.41 3.67 -5.25
C ILE A 62 -4.50 2.14 -5.14
N VAL A 63 -3.41 1.51 -4.66
CA VAL A 63 -3.34 0.06 -4.49
C VAL A 63 -4.26 -0.41 -3.36
N VAL A 64 -4.29 0.31 -2.23
CA VAL A 64 -5.22 0.03 -1.11
C VAL A 64 -6.67 0.13 -1.58
N HIS A 65 -7.02 1.22 -2.27
CA HIS A 65 -8.36 1.42 -2.83
C HIS A 65 -8.76 0.27 -3.75
N ARG A 66 -7.85 -0.20 -4.62
CA ARG A 66 -8.12 -1.33 -5.51
C ARG A 66 -8.38 -2.63 -4.76
N ALA A 67 -7.67 -2.89 -3.66
CA ALA A 67 -7.90 -4.07 -2.81
C ALA A 67 -9.27 -4.01 -2.14
N ILE A 68 -9.68 -2.84 -1.63
CA ILE A 68 -10.99 -2.63 -1.00
C ILE A 68 -12.11 -2.83 -2.01
N MET A 69 -12.00 -2.24 -3.20
CA MET A 69 -13.02 -2.37 -4.26
C MET A 69 -13.22 -3.81 -4.74
N ALA A 70 -12.27 -4.71 -4.50
CA ALA A 70 -12.41 -6.13 -4.82
C ALA A 70 -13.20 -6.91 -3.76
N ILE A 71 -13.41 -6.35 -2.57
CA ILE A 71 -14.10 -6.99 -1.45
C ILE A 71 -15.61 -6.75 -1.58
N LYS A 72 -16.39 -7.84 -1.63
CA LYS A 72 -17.85 -7.77 -1.71
C LYS A 72 -18.53 -7.68 -0.35
N ASP A 73 -17.97 -8.38 0.64
CA ASP A 73 -18.45 -8.39 2.01
C ASP A 73 -17.53 -7.52 2.87
N VAL A 74 -17.85 -6.22 2.90
CA VAL A 74 -17.04 -5.22 3.62
C VAL A 74 -17.18 -5.42 5.13
N ASP A 75 -18.37 -5.72 5.64
CA ASP A 75 -18.61 -5.90 7.07
C ASP A 75 -17.88 -7.13 7.61
N GLY A 76 -17.92 -8.26 6.88
CA GLY A 76 -17.16 -9.46 7.22
C GLY A 76 -15.64 -9.24 7.13
N MET A 77 -15.19 -8.43 6.17
CA MET A 77 -13.79 -8.04 6.08
C MET A 77 -13.36 -7.16 7.27
N LEU A 78 -14.14 -6.13 7.65
CA LEU A 78 -13.80 -5.27 8.79
C LEU A 78 -13.75 -6.07 10.08
N SER A 79 -14.65 -7.04 10.23
CA SER A 79 -14.72 -7.92 11.41
C SER A 79 -13.55 -8.91 11.50
N SER A 80 -12.89 -9.23 10.39
CA SER A 80 -11.75 -10.17 10.32
C SER A 80 -10.39 -9.47 10.26
N LEU A 81 -10.38 -8.14 10.21
CA LEU A 81 -9.18 -7.34 10.14
C LEU A 81 -8.60 -7.15 11.55
N ASP A 82 -7.28 -7.31 11.69
CA ASP A 82 -6.64 -7.07 12.99
C ASP A 82 -6.74 -5.58 13.33
N PRO A 83 -6.88 -5.20 14.62
CA PRO A 83 -7.07 -3.80 15.02
C PRO A 83 -6.02 -2.84 14.47
N GLU A 84 -4.76 -3.29 14.36
CA GLU A 84 -3.67 -2.48 13.79
C GLU A 84 -3.94 -2.08 12.33
N TYR A 85 -4.41 -3.01 11.51
CA TYR A 85 -4.72 -2.73 10.11
C TYR A 85 -6.01 -1.90 9.97
N TYR A 86 -6.96 -2.07 10.89
CA TYR A 86 -8.15 -1.24 10.96
C TYR A 86 -7.80 0.23 11.26
N ASP A 87 -6.92 0.46 12.23
CA ASP A 87 -6.44 1.81 12.59
C ASP A 87 -5.67 2.47 11.44
N ILE A 88 -4.94 1.70 10.64
CA ILE A 88 -4.29 2.22 9.41
C ILE A 88 -5.34 2.63 8.38
N LEU A 89 -6.35 1.79 8.17
CA LEU A 89 -7.39 2.03 7.18
C LEU A 89 -8.26 3.25 7.49
N MET A 90 -8.47 3.55 8.77
CA MET A 90 -9.33 4.65 9.23
C MET A 90 -8.60 5.99 9.40
N LYS A 91 -7.31 6.06 9.11
CA LYS A 91 -6.51 7.29 9.12
C LYS A 91 -6.43 7.92 7.73
#